data_AF-A0A0K8TPU5-F1
#
_entry.id   AF-A0A0K8TPU5-F1
#
_cell.length_a   1.000
_cell.length_b   1.000
_cell.length_c   1.000
_cell.angle_alpha   90.00
_cell.angle_beta   90.00
_cell.angle_gamma   90.00
#
_symmetry.space_group_name_H-M   'P 1'
#
loop_
_entity.id
_entity.type
_entity.pdbx_description
1 polymer ?
#
loop_
_entity_poly.entity_id
_entity_poly.type
_entity_poly.pdbx_seq_one_letter_code
_entity_poly.pdbx_strand_id
1 'polypeptide(L)'
;MSEEESFVILGSSPTPSMEAYTSIESRKDGPESLIEKDTITESQSQSIAAPKVESKSLERSENKAPELDCIKTSPVTSKKDVIVPQMSAATFVTPKSSLAANFILGEISSDVLKSSIYTQFPSLCAADISAEDSLKLQAVMMEYTELKSHLAATNATMRRHFAIISQWREDNLAHKEQQKKEIENCRELISNLQKENLTLKEELNNKIENIALTDEVLRKENEELVKAVSEKTSLIGNMRAQIEMLDKQQMPSFDFINKADEKGLLGTSTGSNKSSDVMNMKHLKEKLSEIAAQNLDLQDMKKVYVDEINCLKVNLVAAEELLKKQRVEIDTLKLKNKEMDELFKSYEEDKNAMKEEVALLREQLNTYRRDFDAERVAREELVSKNRKLLDDLRIIQKRNQELLEEADNRIVPHKNSREKPSNYSSSAPKPERSVSERTFSPRQPAQTRYSEEQKYSRNNYVCPLCNASYRELATLQDHVQECIDKVI
;
A
#
# COMPACT_ATOMS: atom_id res chain seq x y z
N MET A 1 -17.74 15.35 -9.22
CA MET A 1 -17.94 15.53 -7.77
C MET A 1 -19.22 16.31 -7.61
N SER A 2 -20.19 15.70 -6.95
CA SER A 2 -21.46 16.30 -6.58
C SER A 2 -21.65 15.99 -5.11
N GLU A 3 -21.91 17.03 -4.35
CA GLU A 3 -22.03 17.07 -2.91
C GLU A 3 -23.28 16.31 -2.46
N GLU A 4 -23.13 15.37 -1.52
CA GLU A 4 -24.26 14.75 -0.83
C GLU A 4 -24.26 15.22 0.63
N GLU A 5 -25.21 16.12 0.92
CA GLU A 5 -25.57 16.61 2.24
C GLU A 5 -26.13 15.46 3.10
N SER A 6 -25.32 14.97 4.04
CA SER A 6 -25.73 14.00 5.04
C SER A 6 -26.41 14.69 6.23
N PHE A 7 -27.75 14.60 6.30
CA PHE A 7 -28.52 14.99 7.47
C PHE A 7 -28.26 14.02 8.64
N VAL A 8 -27.61 14.52 9.70
CA VAL A 8 -27.51 13.83 10.99
C VAL A 8 -28.62 14.33 11.91
N ILE A 9 -29.52 13.41 12.28
CA ILE A 9 -30.55 13.63 13.31
C ILE A 9 -29.85 13.59 14.68
N LEU A 10 -29.73 14.74 15.32
CA LEU A 10 -29.32 14.87 16.72
C LEU A 10 -30.50 14.59 17.64
N GLY A 11 -30.37 13.61 18.52
CA GLY A 11 -31.28 13.48 19.66
C GLY A 11 -31.24 12.17 20.40
N SER A 12 -30.18 11.89 21.15
CA SER A 12 -30.26 11.45 22.57
C SER A 12 -28.86 11.30 23.20
N SER A 13 -28.82 11.66 24.48
CA SER A 13 -27.74 11.72 25.48
C SER A 13 -26.56 10.72 25.43
N PRO A 14 -25.40 11.09 26.01
CA PRO A 14 -24.18 10.28 26.04
C PRO A 14 -24.28 9.14 27.07
N THR A 15 -23.97 7.91 26.65
CA THR A 15 -23.68 6.81 27.57
C THR A 15 -22.23 6.91 28.07
N PRO A 16 -21.97 6.92 29.38
CA PRO A 16 -20.61 6.91 29.92
C PRO A 16 -20.11 5.47 30.06
N SER A 17 -19.28 5.02 29.14
CA SER A 17 -18.45 3.81 29.34
C SER A 17 -17.36 3.74 28.27
N MET A 18 -16.18 4.32 28.56
CA MET A 18 -14.88 3.99 27.95
C MET A 18 -13.75 4.78 28.64
N GLU A 19 -13.71 4.72 29.97
CA GLU A 19 -12.51 5.07 30.76
C GLU A 19 -12.22 3.89 31.69
N ALA A 20 -11.52 2.88 31.18
CA ALA A 20 -10.75 1.93 31.96
C ALA A 20 -9.72 1.28 31.05
N TYR A 21 -8.48 1.16 31.54
CA TYR A 21 -7.28 0.59 30.90
C TYR A 21 -6.35 1.53 30.14
N THR A 22 -5.89 2.58 30.83
CA THR A 22 -4.49 3.01 30.74
C THR A 22 -3.96 3.31 32.14
N SER A 23 -3.40 2.29 32.80
CA SER A 23 -2.43 2.43 33.92
C SER A 23 -2.02 1.03 34.42
N ILE A 24 -0.87 0.53 33.97
CA ILE A 24 -0.05 -0.37 34.79
C ILE A 24 1.34 0.24 34.81
N GLU A 25 1.64 0.85 35.95
CA GLU A 25 2.94 1.35 36.35
C GLU A 25 3.95 0.20 36.56
N SER A 26 5.20 0.52 36.22
CA SER A 26 6.39 0.32 37.05
C SER A 26 6.48 -0.96 37.89
N ARG A 27 7.31 -1.90 37.42
CA ARG A 27 7.99 -2.86 38.29
C ARG A 27 9.46 -2.49 38.42
N LYS A 28 9.85 -2.05 39.62
CA LYS A 28 11.19 -2.21 40.19
C LYS A 28 11.03 -3.10 41.42
N ASP A 29 11.75 -4.22 41.45
CA ASP A 29 12.60 -4.63 42.59
C ASP A 29 13.19 -6.03 42.35
N GLY A 30 14.48 -6.01 41.97
CA GLY A 30 15.59 -6.90 42.35
C GLY A 30 15.54 -8.42 42.07
N PRO A 31 16.63 -9.14 42.40
CA PRO A 31 18.04 -8.75 42.35
C PRO A 31 18.87 -9.79 41.55
N GLU A 32 19.94 -9.38 40.88
CA GLU A 32 20.98 -10.36 40.55
C GLU A 32 22.38 -9.77 40.49
N SER A 33 23.29 -10.62 40.89
CA SER A 33 24.57 -10.35 41.50
C SER A 33 25.70 -10.79 40.58
N LEU A 34 26.86 -10.14 40.74
CA LEU A 34 28.21 -10.64 40.47
C LEU A 34 28.62 -10.66 38.96
N ILE A 35 29.58 -9.78 38.59
CA ILE A 35 31.01 -10.10 38.32
C ILE A 35 31.17 -10.61 36.87
N GLU A 36 31.99 -10.07 35.96
CA GLU A 36 33.27 -9.36 36.05
C GLU A 36 33.61 -8.74 34.66
N LYS A 37 34.39 -7.63 34.66
CA LYS A 37 35.59 -7.33 33.82
C LYS A 37 35.57 -7.59 32.29
N ASP A 38 36.13 -6.76 31.39
CA ASP A 38 37.25 -5.85 31.49
C ASP A 38 37.21 -4.75 30.40
N THR A 39 37.96 -3.72 30.76
CA THR A 39 38.49 -2.50 30.15
C THR A 39 39.23 -2.54 28.79
N ILE A 40 39.22 -1.37 28.10
CA ILE A 40 40.30 -0.72 27.29
C ILE A 40 40.53 -1.33 25.86
N THR A 41 40.58 -0.61 24.72
CA THR A 41 41.50 0.47 24.32
C THR A 41 41.12 1.03 22.94
N GLU A 42 41.46 2.30 22.71
CA GLU A 42 41.58 2.97 21.42
C GLU A 42 42.54 2.26 20.43
N SER A 43 42.31 2.46 19.13
CA SER A 43 43.38 2.81 18.17
C SER A 43 42.81 3.33 16.84
N GLN A 44 43.25 4.53 16.49
CA GLN A 44 43.26 5.12 15.15
C GLN A 44 44.13 4.30 14.18
N SER A 45 43.83 4.29 12.88
CA SER A 45 44.79 4.56 11.77
C SER A 45 44.17 4.42 10.36
N GLN A 46 44.16 5.54 9.65
CA GLN A 46 44.68 5.77 8.28
C GLN A 46 44.17 4.97 7.05
N SER A 47 43.40 5.71 6.23
CA SER A 47 43.57 6.00 4.79
C SER A 47 44.34 5.04 3.86
N ILE A 48 43.67 4.60 2.78
CA ILE A 48 44.21 4.60 1.40
C ILE A 48 43.08 4.99 0.42
N ALA A 49 43.44 5.83 -0.55
CA ALA A 49 42.57 6.46 -1.54
C ALA A 49 42.39 5.64 -2.84
N ALA A 50 41.19 5.76 -3.44
CA ALA A 50 40.87 5.91 -4.88
C ALA A 50 41.29 4.80 -5.90
N PRO A 51 40.64 4.64 -7.08
CA PRO A 51 39.89 5.68 -7.80
C PRO A 51 38.53 5.33 -8.43
N LYS A 52 37.88 6.46 -8.72
CA LYS A 52 36.72 6.79 -9.54
C LYS A 52 36.92 6.32 -11.00
N VAL A 53 35.89 5.72 -11.60
CA VAL A 53 35.77 5.59 -13.07
C VAL A 53 34.46 6.25 -13.49
N GLU A 54 34.60 7.34 -14.25
CA GLU A 54 33.55 7.98 -15.03
C GLU A 54 33.24 7.14 -16.28
N SER A 55 31.96 7.11 -16.67
CA SER A 55 31.56 6.83 -18.05
C SER A 55 30.34 7.68 -18.36
N LYS A 56 30.54 8.64 -19.27
CA LYS A 56 29.52 9.50 -19.87
C LYS A 56 28.86 8.80 -21.08
N SER A 57 27.67 9.31 -21.39
CA SER A 57 27.03 9.44 -22.72
C SER A 57 26.47 8.20 -23.41
N LEU A 58 25.15 8.19 -23.66
CA LEU A 58 24.60 8.53 -24.98
C LEU A 58 23.09 8.84 -24.91
N GLU A 59 22.68 9.86 -25.67
CA GLU A 59 21.29 10.27 -25.92
C GLU A 59 20.62 9.44 -27.04
N ARG A 60 19.28 9.56 -27.07
CA ARG A 60 18.40 9.64 -28.27
C ARG A 60 17.88 8.33 -28.86
N SER A 61 16.56 8.10 -28.71
CA SER A 61 15.61 8.12 -29.82
C SER A 61 14.17 7.90 -29.36
N GLU A 62 13.29 8.64 -30.00
CA GLU A 62 11.84 8.66 -29.90
C GLU A 62 11.16 7.39 -30.46
N ASN A 63 9.87 7.29 -30.12
CA ASN A 63 8.73 6.84 -30.92
C ASN A 63 8.11 5.46 -30.68
N LYS A 64 6.79 5.57 -30.47
CA LYS A 64 5.68 4.78 -31.03
C LYS A 64 5.19 3.54 -30.28
N ALA A 65 4.06 3.75 -29.60
CA ALA A 65 2.98 2.78 -29.48
C ALA A 65 2.33 2.47 -30.86
N PRO A 66 1.73 1.28 -30.98
CA PRO A 66 0.42 1.11 -31.61
C PRO A 66 -0.57 0.46 -30.61
N GLU A 67 -1.77 0.99 -30.40
CA GLU A 67 -3.04 0.62 -31.09
C GLU A 67 -3.32 -0.89 -31.07
N LEU A 68 -4.25 -1.38 -30.24
CA LEU A 68 -5.71 -1.52 -30.42
C LEU A 68 -6.12 -2.86 -31.09
N ASP A 69 -6.88 -3.67 -30.35
CA ASP A 69 -8.03 -4.46 -30.85
C ASP A 69 -8.79 -5.01 -29.61
N CYS A 70 -9.96 -4.49 -29.23
CA CYS A 70 -11.31 -4.68 -29.79
C CYS A 70 -11.90 -6.08 -29.54
N ILE A 71 -12.75 -6.19 -28.50
CA ILE A 71 -13.93 -7.05 -28.54
C ILE A 71 -15.16 -6.21 -28.20
N LYS A 72 -16.00 -6.03 -29.22
CA LYS A 72 -17.36 -5.51 -29.19
C LYS A 72 -18.27 -6.48 -28.43
N THR A 73 -19.25 -5.96 -27.69
CA THR A 73 -20.68 -6.15 -27.98
C THR A 73 -21.53 -5.33 -27.02
N SER A 74 -22.28 -4.39 -27.61
CA SER A 74 -23.40 -3.64 -27.01
C SER A 74 -24.62 -4.61 -26.85
N PRO A 75 -25.86 -4.21 -26.40
CA PRO A 75 -26.57 -3.02 -26.92
C PRO A 75 -27.69 -2.34 -26.08
N VAL A 76 -28.14 -1.18 -26.61
CA VAL A 76 -29.45 -0.49 -26.50
C VAL A 76 -29.76 0.14 -25.11
N THR A 77 -30.04 1.45 -24.95
CA THR A 77 -31.18 2.20 -25.52
C THR A 77 -30.98 3.73 -25.57
N SER A 78 -31.16 4.28 -26.78
CA SER A 78 -32.03 5.41 -27.14
C SER A 78 -31.99 6.71 -26.32
N LYS A 79 -31.24 7.69 -26.83
CA LYS A 79 -31.45 9.13 -26.63
C LYS A 79 -32.64 9.60 -27.48
N LYS A 80 -33.50 10.46 -26.93
CA LYS A 80 -34.45 11.30 -27.67
C LYS A 80 -34.13 12.76 -27.40
N ASP A 81 -34.07 13.50 -28.48
CA ASP A 81 -33.80 14.93 -28.58
C ASP A 81 -34.87 15.78 -27.88
N VAL A 82 -34.44 16.81 -27.18
CA VAL A 82 -35.29 17.89 -26.68
C VAL A 82 -35.17 19.06 -27.66
N ILE A 83 -36.22 19.26 -28.46
CA ILE A 83 -36.44 20.47 -29.26
C ILE A 83 -37.16 21.47 -28.37
N VAL A 84 -36.58 22.65 -28.22
CA VAL A 84 -37.22 23.87 -27.70
C VAL A 84 -38.03 24.50 -28.83
N PRO A 85 -39.29 24.91 -28.58
CA PRO A 85 -39.83 26.07 -29.29
C PRO A 85 -40.24 27.21 -28.36
N GLN A 86 -39.73 28.39 -28.67
CA GLN A 86 -40.21 29.71 -28.25
C GLN A 86 -41.73 29.83 -28.46
N MET A 87 -42.43 30.37 -27.46
CA MET A 87 -43.77 30.92 -27.66
C MET A 87 -43.68 32.41 -28.00
N SER A 88 -44.10 32.75 -29.22
CA SER A 88 -44.51 34.09 -29.61
C SER A 88 -46.01 34.26 -29.44
N ALA A 89 -46.40 35.43 -28.93
CA ALA A 89 -47.77 35.83 -28.67
C ALA A 89 -48.49 36.30 -29.94
N ALA A 90 -49.74 35.86 -30.15
CA ALA A 90 -50.83 36.66 -30.73
C ALA A 90 -52.18 35.89 -30.74
N THR A 91 -53.14 36.43 -29.99
CA THR A 91 -54.55 36.69 -30.35
C THR A 91 -55.41 35.61 -31.04
N PHE A 92 -56.44 35.11 -30.36
CA PHE A 92 -57.89 35.38 -30.60
C PHE A 92 -58.79 34.33 -29.92
N VAL A 93 -59.91 34.82 -29.39
CA VAL A 93 -60.99 34.06 -28.73
C VAL A 93 -61.86 33.36 -29.77
N THR A 94 -62.23 32.09 -29.57
CA THR A 94 -63.57 31.42 -29.76
C THR A 94 -63.44 29.89 -29.49
N PRO A 95 -64.48 29.05 -29.57
CA PRO A 95 -65.23 28.53 -28.41
C PRO A 95 -65.03 27.02 -28.17
N LYS A 96 -64.97 26.60 -26.89
CA LYS A 96 -65.15 25.21 -26.39
C LYS A 96 -64.67 24.07 -27.32
N SER A 97 -63.38 23.98 -27.65
CA SER A 97 -62.82 22.70 -28.09
C SER A 97 -62.59 21.83 -26.85
N SER A 98 -63.30 20.70 -26.78
CA SER A 98 -63.15 19.75 -25.68
C SER A 98 -61.74 19.17 -25.71
N LEU A 99 -61.08 19.04 -24.56
CA LEU A 99 -59.75 18.44 -24.43
C LEU A 99 -59.68 17.03 -25.06
N ALA A 100 -60.82 16.33 -25.12
CA ALA A 100 -60.99 15.06 -25.82
C ALA A 100 -60.92 15.18 -27.36
N ALA A 101 -61.34 16.31 -27.95
CA ALA A 101 -61.24 16.55 -29.38
C ALA A 101 -59.78 16.74 -29.82
N ASN A 102 -58.98 17.46 -29.03
CA ASN A 102 -57.56 17.67 -29.31
C ASN A 102 -56.73 16.38 -29.09
N PHE A 103 -57.20 15.44 -28.25
CA PHE A 103 -56.61 14.10 -28.13
C PHE A 103 -56.81 13.25 -29.38
N ILE A 104 -58.04 13.23 -29.90
CA ILE A 104 -58.41 12.45 -31.08
C ILE A 104 -57.64 12.95 -32.32
N LEU A 105 -57.30 14.25 -32.34
CA LEU A 105 -56.46 14.88 -33.36
C LEU A 105 -54.96 14.61 -33.19
N GLY A 106 -54.53 13.92 -32.13
CA GLY A 106 -53.13 13.57 -31.88
C GLY A 106 -52.24 14.72 -31.41
N GLU A 107 -52.81 15.90 -31.17
CA GLU A 107 -52.08 17.10 -30.72
C GLU A 107 -51.72 17.04 -29.23
N ILE A 108 -52.40 16.21 -28.44
CA ILE A 108 -52.19 16.04 -27.00
C ILE A 108 -51.89 14.57 -26.71
N SER A 109 -50.83 14.27 -25.94
CA SER A 109 -50.45 12.90 -25.58
C SER A 109 -51.44 12.26 -24.59
N SER A 110 -51.59 10.94 -24.62
CA SER A 110 -52.52 10.20 -23.75
C SER A 110 -52.25 10.43 -22.25
N ASP A 111 -51.02 10.75 -21.88
CA ASP A 111 -50.62 10.95 -20.49
C ASP A 111 -51.12 12.30 -19.96
N VAL A 112 -51.17 13.33 -20.81
CA VAL A 112 -51.70 14.66 -20.46
C VAL A 112 -53.20 14.61 -20.17
N LEU A 113 -53.94 13.70 -20.81
CA LEU A 113 -55.34 13.48 -20.48
C LEU A 113 -55.51 12.76 -19.16
N LYS A 114 -54.73 11.71 -18.89
CA LYS A 114 -54.79 10.97 -17.61
C LYS A 114 -54.35 11.82 -16.42
N SER A 115 -53.48 12.82 -16.65
CA SER A 115 -53.08 13.81 -15.65
C SER A 115 -54.03 15.02 -15.58
N SER A 116 -55.00 15.13 -16.48
CA SER A 116 -55.95 16.24 -16.48
C SER A 116 -56.94 16.08 -15.34
N ILE A 117 -57.14 17.13 -14.54
CA ILE A 117 -58.04 17.14 -13.37
C ILE A 117 -59.43 16.63 -13.71
N TYR A 118 -59.94 16.98 -14.89
CA TYR A 118 -61.29 16.61 -15.34
C TYR A 118 -61.45 15.11 -15.57
N THR A 119 -60.36 14.37 -15.80
CA THR A 119 -60.38 12.89 -15.88
C THR A 119 -60.27 12.22 -14.51
N GLN A 120 -59.53 12.83 -13.58
CA GLN A 120 -59.37 12.31 -12.23
C GLN A 120 -60.55 12.63 -11.32
N PHE A 121 -61.25 13.74 -11.60
CA PHE A 121 -62.42 14.21 -10.88
C PHE A 121 -63.53 14.64 -11.85
N PRO A 122 -64.31 13.68 -12.40
CA PRO A 122 -65.40 13.97 -13.33
C PRO A 122 -66.47 14.91 -12.76
N SER A 123 -66.58 14.98 -11.42
CA SER A 123 -67.49 15.87 -10.70
C SER A 123 -67.17 17.37 -10.85
N LEU A 124 -65.93 17.73 -11.22
CA LEU A 124 -65.53 19.12 -11.44
C LEU A 124 -66.00 19.66 -12.81
N CYS A 125 -66.39 18.79 -13.73
CA CYS A 125 -66.99 19.19 -15.01
C CYS A 125 -68.40 19.80 -14.86
N ALA A 126 -69.08 19.52 -13.74
CA ALA A 126 -70.45 19.95 -13.47
C ALA A 126 -70.56 21.15 -12.52
N ALA A 127 -69.44 21.60 -11.95
CA ALA A 127 -69.39 22.76 -11.06
C ALA A 127 -68.94 24.01 -11.83
N ASP A 128 -69.58 25.16 -11.59
CA ASP A 128 -69.22 26.47 -12.16
C ASP A 128 -67.90 27.01 -11.54
N ILE A 129 -66.82 26.25 -11.65
CA ILE A 129 -65.51 26.61 -11.15
C ILE A 129 -64.86 27.57 -12.14
N SER A 130 -64.31 28.68 -11.65
CA SER A 130 -63.54 29.62 -12.47
C SER A 130 -62.40 28.90 -13.18
N ALA A 131 -62.20 29.17 -14.47
CA ALA A 131 -61.13 28.57 -15.27
C ALA A 131 -59.74 28.79 -14.63
N GLU A 132 -59.55 29.91 -13.91
CA GLU A 132 -58.33 30.20 -13.18
C GLU A 132 -58.07 29.22 -12.02
N ASP A 133 -59.12 28.83 -11.29
CA ASP A 133 -59.00 27.89 -10.17
C ASP A 133 -58.80 26.46 -10.65
N SER A 134 -59.36 26.10 -11.81
CA SER A 134 -59.04 24.82 -12.46
C SER A 134 -57.58 24.77 -12.88
N LEU A 135 -57.00 25.84 -13.45
CA LEU A 135 -55.57 25.85 -13.82
C LEU A 135 -54.66 25.76 -12.59
N LYS A 136 -55.00 26.46 -11.50
CA LYS A 136 -54.27 26.35 -10.23
C LYS A 136 -54.32 24.94 -9.66
N LEU A 137 -55.50 24.30 -9.66
CA LEU A 137 -55.63 22.92 -9.21
C LEU A 137 -54.84 21.95 -10.11
N GLN A 138 -54.73 22.24 -11.41
CA GLN A 138 -53.94 21.42 -12.34
C GLN A 138 -52.46 21.51 -12.00
N ALA A 139 -51.97 22.74 -11.78
CA ALA A 139 -50.60 23.00 -11.38
C ALA A 139 -50.25 22.28 -10.07
N VAL A 140 -51.12 22.40 -9.05
CA VAL A 140 -50.92 21.70 -7.76
C VAL A 140 -50.92 20.19 -7.92
N MET A 141 -51.78 19.62 -8.77
CA MET A 141 -51.78 18.18 -9.04
C MET A 141 -50.51 17.72 -9.77
N MET A 142 -50.02 18.51 -10.73
CA MET A 142 -48.75 18.24 -11.42
C MET A 142 -47.57 18.28 -10.44
N GLU A 143 -47.48 19.34 -9.63
CA GLU A 143 -46.47 19.48 -8.58
C GLU A 143 -46.53 18.32 -7.57
N TYR A 144 -47.73 17.88 -7.19
CA TYR A 144 -47.90 16.70 -6.32
C TYR A 144 -47.37 15.43 -6.98
N THR A 145 -47.66 15.20 -8.26
CA THR A 145 -47.16 14.01 -8.97
C THR A 145 -45.64 14.04 -9.15
N GLU A 146 -45.08 15.22 -9.41
CA GLU A 146 -43.63 15.43 -9.52
C GLU A 146 -42.94 15.18 -8.18
N LEU A 147 -43.46 15.76 -7.10
CA LEU A 147 -42.97 15.54 -5.74
C LEU A 147 -43.05 14.06 -5.34
N LYS A 148 -44.14 13.38 -5.67
CA LYS A 148 -44.31 11.93 -5.43
C LYS A 148 -43.28 11.11 -6.21
N SER A 149 -43.03 11.46 -7.47
CA SER A 149 -42.01 10.83 -8.31
C SER A 149 -40.60 11.05 -7.73
N HIS A 150 -40.29 12.29 -7.34
CA HIS A 150 -39.02 12.63 -6.73
C HIS A 150 -38.81 11.87 -5.41
N LEU A 151 -39.82 11.80 -4.55
CA LEU A 151 -39.76 11.03 -3.30
C LEU A 151 -39.57 9.52 -3.54
N ALA A 152 -40.18 8.96 -4.59
CA ALA A 152 -39.95 7.57 -4.97
C ALA A 152 -38.50 7.35 -5.46
N ALA A 153 -37.98 8.28 -6.26
CA ALA A 153 -36.60 8.25 -6.75
C ALA A 153 -35.58 8.36 -5.61
N THR A 154 -35.76 9.30 -4.68
CA THR A 154 -34.88 9.46 -3.51
C THR A 154 -34.92 8.22 -2.60
N ASN A 155 -36.10 7.65 -2.35
CA ASN A 155 -36.22 6.38 -1.62
C ASN A 155 -35.50 5.21 -2.31
N ALA A 156 -35.61 5.10 -3.64
CA ALA A 156 -34.89 4.08 -4.39
C ALA A 156 -33.37 4.26 -4.28
N THR A 157 -32.90 5.51 -4.33
CA THR A 157 -31.49 5.86 -4.17
C THR A 157 -30.99 5.55 -2.76
N MET A 158 -31.70 5.93 -1.70
CA MET A 158 -31.35 5.56 -0.33
C MET A 158 -31.25 4.04 -0.12
N ARG A 159 -32.15 3.26 -0.72
CA ARG A 159 -32.09 1.79 -0.67
C ARG A 159 -30.85 1.23 -1.36
N ARG A 160 -30.45 1.81 -2.52
CA ARG A 160 -29.19 1.42 -3.19
C ARG A 160 -27.98 1.75 -2.34
N HIS A 161 -27.91 2.95 -1.75
CA HIS A 161 -26.80 3.32 -0.86
C HIS A 161 -26.74 2.40 0.36
N PHE A 162 -27.88 2.07 0.96
CA PHE A 162 -27.93 1.13 2.08
C PHE A 162 -27.40 -0.26 1.68
N ALA A 163 -27.77 -0.76 0.51
CA ALA A 163 -27.27 -2.04 0.00
C ALA A 163 -25.74 -2.01 -0.22
N ILE A 164 -25.21 -0.96 -0.84
CA ILE A 164 -23.77 -0.77 -1.06
C ILE A 164 -23.01 -0.70 0.27
N ILE A 165 -23.51 0.08 1.24
CA ILE A 165 -22.89 0.21 2.56
C ILE A 165 -22.92 -1.13 3.30
N SER A 166 -23.99 -1.91 3.17
CA SER A 166 -24.11 -3.23 3.80
C SER A 166 -23.12 -4.21 3.18
N GLN A 167 -23.02 -4.25 1.85
CA GLN A 167 -22.04 -5.07 1.14
C GLN A 167 -20.61 -4.70 1.53
N TRP A 168 -20.27 -3.41 1.54
CA TRP A 168 -18.94 -2.95 1.95
C TRP A 168 -18.59 -3.35 3.39
N ARG A 169 -19.58 -3.35 4.31
CA ARG A 169 -19.37 -3.83 5.69
C ARG A 169 -19.07 -5.33 5.73
N GLU A 170 -19.79 -6.13 4.95
CA GLU A 170 -19.57 -7.58 4.84
C GLU A 170 -18.20 -7.88 4.25
N ASP A 171 -17.82 -7.22 3.15
CA ASP A 171 -16.52 -7.37 2.50
C ASP A 171 -15.37 -6.97 3.43
N ASN A 172 -15.52 -5.87 4.18
CA ASN A 172 -14.53 -5.41 5.15
C ASN A 172 -14.37 -6.40 6.33
N LEU A 173 -15.46 -7.01 6.79
CA LEU A 173 -15.41 -8.07 7.80
C LEU A 173 -14.72 -9.33 7.26
N ALA A 174 -15.05 -9.76 6.04
CA ALA A 174 -14.42 -10.91 5.39
C ALA A 174 -12.92 -10.70 5.19
N HIS A 175 -12.51 -9.52 4.73
CA HIS A 175 -11.11 -9.15 4.56
C HIS A 175 -10.34 -9.15 5.88
N LYS A 176 -10.91 -8.60 6.96
CA LYS A 176 -10.30 -8.65 8.30
C LYS A 176 -10.11 -10.07 8.81
N GLU A 177 -11.10 -10.95 8.57
CA GLU A 177 -11.01 -12.36 8.96
C GLU A 177 -9.93 -13.10 8.15
N GLN A 178 -9.79 -12.79 6.85
CA GLN A 178 -8.71 -13.32 6.03
C GLN A 178 -7.33 -12.88 6.54
N GLN A 179 -7.13 -11.58 6.78
CA GLN A 179 -5.87 -11.05 7.32
C GLN A 179 -5.52 -11.69 8.67
N LYS A 180 -6.53 -11.91 9.53
CA LYS A 180 -6.33 -12.59 10.82
C LYS A 180 -5.85 -14.03 10.62
N LYS A 181 -6.41 -14.77 9.66
CA LYS A 181 -5.95 -16.13 9.32
C LYS A 181 -4.54 -16.15 8.75
N GLU A 182 -4.21 -15.20 7.87
CA GLU A 182 -2.85 -15.08 7.31
C GLU A 182 -1.82 -14.78 8.41
N ILE A 183 -2.13 -13.89 9.34
CA ILE A 183 -1.29 -13.60 10.51
C ILE A 183 -1.10 -14.86 11.37
N GLU A 184 -2.16 -15.63 11.60
CA GLU A 184 -2.08 -16.86 12.40
C GLU A 184 -1.22 -17.93 11.72
N ASN A 185 -1.38 -18.13 10.41
CA ASN A 185 -0.53 -19.04 9.63
C ASN A 185 0.94 -18.63 9.68
N CYS A 186 1.23 -17.33 9.55
CA CYS A 186 2.60 -16.80 9.67
C CYS A 186 3.17 -17.03 11.08
N ARG A 187 2.37 -16.86 12.13
CA ARG A 187 2.79 -17.13 13.51
C ARG A 187 3.10 -18.61 13.72
N GLU A 188 2.28 -19.51 13.18
CA GLU A 188 2.50 -20.94 13.24
C GLU A 188 3.79 -21.34 12.50
N LEU A 189 4.02 -20.79 11.31
CA LEU A 189 5.24 -21.01 10.54
C LEU A 189 6.49 -20.54 11.30
N ILE A 190 6.44 -19.34 11.90
CA ILE A 190 7.54 -18.83 12.73
C ILE A 190 7.79 -19.74 13.93
N SER A 191 6.73 -20.22 14.60
CA SER A 191 6.87 -21.16 15.72
C SER A 191 7.52 -22.48 15.30
N ASN A 192 7.16 -23.01 14.13
CA ASN A 192 7.75 -24.23 13.60
C ASN A 192 9.22 -24.04 13.24
N LEU A 193 9.57 -22.95 12.56
CA LEU A 193 10.96 -22.61 12.24
C LEU A 193 11.81 -22.37 13.50
N GLN A 194 11.22 -21.80 14.55
CA GLN A 194 11.91 -21.64 15.84
C GLN A 194 12.19 -22.99 16.50
N LYS A 195 11.23 -23.91 16.49
CA LYS A 195 11.42 -25.28 17.01
C LYS A 195 12.50 -26.03 16.21
N GLU A 196 12.46 -25.95 14.88
CA GLU A 196 13.46 -26.56 14.02
C GLU A 196 14.87 -25.99 14.28
N ASN A 197 14.98 -24.67 14.40
CA ASN A 197 16.25 -24.02 14.77
C ASN A 197 16.77 -24.46 16.14
N LEU A 198 15.89 -24.67 17.12
CA LEU A 198 16.28 -25.20 18.42
C LEU A 198 16.80 -26.64 18.29
N THR A 199 16.09 -27.51 17.58
CA THR A 199 16.53 -28.89 17.35
C THR A 199 17.86 -28.96 16.61
N LEU A 200 18.06 -28.13 15.58
CA LEU A 200 19.32 -28.08 14.83
C LEU A 200 20.48 -27.56 15.69
N LYS A 201 20.23 -26.61 16.60
CA LYS A 201 21.24 -26.15 17.56
C LYS A 201 21.63 -27.23 18.55
N GLU A 202 20.66 -28.00 19.05
CA GLU A 202 20.91 -29.14 19.93
C GLU A 202 21.73 -30.22 19.20
N GLU A 203 21.35 -30.57 17.97
CA GLU A 203 22.12 -31.52 17.14
C GLU A 203 23.55 -31.04 16.85
N LEU A 204 23.72 -29.75 16.56
CA LEU A 204 25.04 -29.16 16.31
C LEU A 204 25.91 -29.21 17.58
N ASN A 205 25.35 -28.85 18.73
CA ASN A 205 26.05 -28.93 20.02
C ASN A 205 26.46 -30.37 20.33
N ASN A 206 25.58 -31.34 20.12
CA ASN A 206 25.90 -32.77 20.30
C ASN A 206 27.03 -33.22 19.37
N LYS A 207 27.06 -32.74 18.11
CA LYS A 207 28.17 -33.03 17.18
C LYS A 207 29.48 -32.40 17.62
N ILE A 208 29.45 -31.16 18.12
CA ILE A 208 30.63 -30.47 18.67
C ILE A 208 31.19 -31.24 19.87
N GLU A 209 30.32 -31.68 20.79
CA GLU A 209 30.71 -32.48 21.96
C GLU A 209 31.33 -33.81 21.55
N ASN A 210 30.72 -34.52 20.57
CA ASN A 210 31.28 -35.76 20.04
C ASN A 210 32.65 -35.57 19.37
N ILE A 211 32.85 -34.48 18.64
CA ILE A 211 34.17 -34.13 18.05
C ILE A 211 35.18 -33.88 19.17
N ALA A 212 34.82 -33.08 20.18
CA ALA A 212 35.71 -32.79 21.31
C ALA A 212 36.12 -34.08 22.08
N LEU A 213 35.19 -35.01 22.27
CA LEU A 213 35.49 -36.31 22.87
C LEU A 213 36.44 -37.14 22.00
N THR A 214 36.25 -37.13 20.68
CA THR A 214 37.12 -37.86 19.74
C THR A 214 38.52 -37.27 19.72
N ASP A 215 38.64 -35.93 19.69
CA ASP A 215 39.91 -35.22 19.73
C ASP A 215 40.66 -35.51 21.03
N GLU A 216 39.96 -35.59 22.16
CA GLU A 216 40.57 -35.93 23.45
C GLU A 216 41.08 -37.38 23.50
N VAL A 217 40.37 -38.32 22.87
CA VAL A 217 40.84 -39.71 22.72
C VAL A 217 42.09 -39.76 21.83
N LEU A 218 42.06 -39.13 20.66
CA LEU A 218 43.20 -39.07 19.75
C LEU A 218 44.42 -38.40 20.40
N ARG A 219 44.20 -37.36 21.21
CA ARG A 219 45.27 -36.70 21.97
C ARG A 219 45.93 -37.68 22.95
N LYS A 220 45.13 -38.44 23.72
CA LYS A 220 45.64 -39.44 24.66
C LYS A 220 46.40 -40.56 23.94
N GLU A 221 45.87 -41.08 22.85
CA GLU A 221 46.55 -42.10 22.04
C GLU A 221 47.89 -41.59 21.50
N ASN A 222 47.94 -40.33 21.04
CA ASN A 222 49.18 -39.72 20.57
C ASN A 222 50.20 -39.53 21.71
N GLU A 223 49.76 -39.13 22.91
CA GLU A 223 50.63 -39.05 24.09
C GLU A 223 51.20 -40.41 24.50
N GLU A 224 50.39 -41.46 24.45
CA GLU A 224 50.83 -42.83 24.70
C GLU A 224 51.84 -43.31 23.65
N LEU A 225 51.59 -43.02 22.36
CA LEU A 225 52.51 -43.31 21.27
C LEU A 225 53.85 -42.57 21.44
N VAL A 226 53.82 -41.27 21.75
CA VAL A 226 55.02 -40.47 22.02
C VAL A 226 55.80 -41.06 23.19
N LYS A 227 55.12 -41.45 24.27
CA LYS A 227 55.76 -42.10 25.42
C LYS A 227 56.41 -43.42 25.03
N ALA A 228 55.71 -44.29 24.31
CA ALA A 228 56.25 -45.57 23.84
C ALA A 228 57.45 -45.39 22.89
N VAL A 229 57.41 -44.38 22.01
CA VAL A 229 58.55 -44.02 21.14
C VAL A 229 59.73 -43.54 21.98
N SER A 230 59.50 -42.72 23.00
CA SER A 230 60.56 -42.23 23.89
C SER A 230 61.24 -43.36 24.68
N GLU A 231 60.46 -44.34 25.18
CA GLU A 231 60.97 -45.53 25.87
C GLU A 231 61.83 -46.40 24.93
N LYS A 232 61.34 -46.67 23.70
CA LYS A 232 62.10 -47.40 22.68
C LYS A 232 63.37 -46.66 22.27
N THR A 233 63.31 -45.34 22.11
CA THR A 233 64.46 -44.51 21.75
C THR A 233 65.52 -44.53 22.85
N SER A 234 65.11 -44.47 24.12
CA SER A 234 66.00 -44.62 25.29
C SER A 234 66.68 -46.00 25.32
N LEU A 235 65.94 -47.07 25.05
CA LEU A 235 66.50 -48.43 24.94
C LEU A 235 67.53 -48.54 23.80
N ILE A 236 67.22 -47.99 22.62
CA ILE A 236 68.16 -47.95 21.49
C ILE A 236 69.42 -47.16 21.88
N GLY A 237 69.28 -46.03 22.58
CA GLY A 237 70.39 -45.24 23.11
C GLY A 237 71.29 -46.06 24.06
N ASN A 238 70.68 -46.78 25.01
CA ASN A 238 71.41 -47.66 25.93
C ASN A 238 72.13 -48.80 25.20
N MET A 239 71.46 -49.45 24.23
CA MET A 239 72.08 -50.50 23.41
C MET A 239 73.25 -49.98 22.59
N ARG A 240 73.13 -48.79 21.99
CA ARG A 240 74.25 -48.14 21.27
C ARG A 240 75.43 -47.87 22.18
N ALA A 241 75.21 -47.34 23.38
CA ALA A 241 76.28 -47.10 24.35
C ALA A 241 76.98 -48.41 24.76
N GLN A 242 76.22 -49.50 24.95
CA GLN A 242 76.78 -50.80 25.28
C GLN A 242 77.60 -51.40 24.12
N ILE A 243 77.13 -51.26 22.88
CA ILE A 243 77.90 -51.66 21.68
C ILE A 243 79.22 -50.89 21.65
N GLU A 244 79.19 -49.57 21.84
CA GLU A 244 80.41 -48.75 21.85
C GLU A 244 81.38 -49.14 22.99
N MET A 245 80.87 -49.52 24.16
CA MET A 245 81.71 -50.05 25.25
C MET A 245 82.34 -51.40 24.90
N LEU A 246 81.57 -52.31 24.29
CA LEU A 246 82.06 -53.62 23.86
C LEU A 246 83.11 -53.50 22.76
N ASP A 247 82.90 -52.61 21.79
CA ASP A 247 83.88 -52.29 20.76
C ASP A 247 85.17 -51.76 21.40
N LYS A 248 85.08 -50.80 22.33
CA LYS A 248 86.25 -50.28 23.07
C LYS A 248 86.98 -51.35 23.90
N GLN A 249 86.24 -52.34 24.44
CA GLN A 249 86.83 -53.47 25.19
C GLN A 249 87.46 -54.54 24.29
N GLN A 250 87.03 -54.70 23.04
CA GLN A 250 87.62 -55.66 22.09
C GLN A 250 88.86 -55.11 21.35
N MET A 251 89.07 -53.79 21.36
CA MET A 251 90.22 -53.15 20.68
C MET A 251 91.63 -53.41 21.26
N PRO A 252 91.87 -54.03 22.44
CA PRO A 252 93.21 -54.45 22.87
C PRO A 252 93.52 -55.96 22.73
N SER A 253 92.66 -56.78 22.11
CA SER A 253 92.90 -58.24 22.03
C SER A 253 92.55 -58.86 20.68
N PHE A 254 93.14 -58.39 19.59
CA PHE A 254 93.43 -59.23 18.42
C PHE A 254 94.67 -58.67 17.70
N ASP A 255 95.82 -59.20 18.11
CA ASP A 255 97.03 -59.29 17.29
C ASP A 255 97.18 -60.75 16.84
N PHE A 256 97.82 -60.96 15.67
CA PHE A 256 98.19 -62.18 14.90
C PHE A 256 97.35 -62.38 13.62
N ILE A 257 97.86 -62.41 12.37
CA ILE A 257 99.21 -62.67 11.80
C ILE A 257 99.39 -62.01 10.41
N ASN A 258 100.57 -61.40 10.23
CA ASN A 258 101.27 -61.06 8.97
C ASN A 258 101.39 -62.22 7.98
N LYS A 259 101.34 -61.97 6.66
CA LYS A 259 102.42 -62.46 5.78
C LYS A 259 102.80 -61.41 4.73
N ALA A 260 104.11 -61.21 4.66
CA ALA A 260 104.84 -60.27 3.85
C ALA A 260 105.04 -60.73 2.40
N ASP A 261 105.40 -59.72 1.59
CA ASP A 261 106.07 -59.70 0.28
C ASP A 261 106.79 -60.96 -0.22
N GLU A 262 106.73 -61.19 -1.54
CA GLU A 262 107.95 -61.50 -2.32
C GLU A 262 107.78 -61.28 -3.84
N LYS A 263 108.80 -60.66 -4.44
CA LYS A 263 109.04 -60.53 -5.89
C LYS A 263 109.76 -61.77 -6.41
N GLY A 264 109.53 -62.17 -7.68
CA GLY A 264 110.60 -62.77 -8.50
C GLY A 264 110.26 -63.99 -9.38
N LEU A 265 110.13 -63.71 -10.68
CA LEU A 265 110.73 -64.40 -11.85
C LEU A 265 110.55 -65.92 -12.14
N LEU A 266 110.08 -66.17 -13.38
CA LEU A 266 110.35 -67.25 -14.36
C LEU A 266 110.51 -68.71 -13.90
N GLY A 267 109.64 -69.58 -14.46
CA GLY A 267 109.87 -71.02 -14.50
C GLY A 267 108.74 -71.80 -15.17
N THR A 268 108.95 -72.17 -16.43
CA THR A 268 108.16 -73.07 -17.28
C THR A 268 107.55 -74.30 -16.58
N SER A 269 106.26 -74.57 -16.78
CA SER A 269 105.74 -75.86 -17.29
C SER A 269 104.20 -75.92 -17.32
N THR A 270 103.71 -76.39 -18.47
CA THR A 270 102.41 -77.00 -18.79
C THR A 270 101.53 -77.50 -17.64
N GLY A 271 100.27 -77.03 -17.59
CA GLY A 271 99.13 -77.81 -17.05
C GLY A 271 98.10 -77.05 -16.18
N SER A 272 96.92 -76.77 -16.76
CA SER A 272 95.60 -76.54 -16.11
C SER A 272 95.26 -75.22 -15.35
N ASN A 273 94.83 -74.20 -16.10
CA ASN A 273 94.23 -72.92 -15.64
C ASN A 273 92.74 -72.98 -15.18
N LYS A 274 92.19 -74.13 -14.77
CA LYS A 274 90.73 -74.24 -14.54
C LYS A 274 90.20 -73.68 -13.20
N SER A 275 91.06 -73.36 -12.21
CA SER A 275 90.61 -73.00 -10.85
C SER A 275 90.37 -71.49 -10.63
N SER A 276 91.23 -70.63 -11.20
CA SER A 276 91.09 -69.17 -11.10
C SER A 276 89.89 -68.65 -11.91
N ASP A 277 89.68 -69.20 -13.10
CA ASP A 277 88.53 -68.85 -13.96
C ASP A 277 87.19 -69.19 -13.30
N VAL A 278 87.13 -70.27 -12.51
CA VAL A 278 85.90 -70.69 -11.80
C VAL A 278 85.56 -69.74 -10.65
N MET A 279 86.54 -69.22 -9.92
CA MET A 279 86.30 -68.23 -8.86
C MET A 279 85.85 -66.88 -9.44
N ASN A 280 86.48 -66.44 -10.55
CA ASN A 280 86.07 -65.24 -11.26
C ASN A 280 84.64 -65.37 -11.83
N MET A 281 84.28 -66.55 -12.37
CA MET A 281 82.92 -66.84 -12.84
C MET A 281 81.87 -66.78 -11.72
N LYS A 282 82.18 -67.33 -10.54
CA LYS A 282 81.29 -67.23 -9.36
C LYS A 282 81.08 -65.78 -8.93
N HIS A 283 82.16 -65.01 -8.84
CA HIS A 283 82.11 -63.59 -8.47
C HIS A 283 81.29 -62.75 -9.45
N LEU A 284 81.49 -62.96 -10.77
CA LEU A 284 80.67 -62.28 -11.78
C LEU A 284 79.19 -62.68 -11.68
N LYS A 285 78.90 -63.95 -11.39
CA LYS A 285 77.53 -64.44 -11.24
C LYS A 285 76.84 -63.85 -10.02
N GLU A 286 77.58 -63.69 -8.92
CA GLU A 286 77.11 -63.05 -7.69
C GLU A 286 76.81 -61.56 -7.93
N LYS A 287 77.74 -60.82 -8.57
CA LYS A 287 77.49 -59.43 -8.99
C LYS A 287 76.31 -59.28 -9.95
N LEU A 288 76.15 -60.20 -10.90
CA LEU A 288 74.98 -60.22 -11.78
C LEU A 288 73.68 -60.44 -11.00
N SER A 289 73.69 -61.31 -10.00
CA SER A 289 72.56 -61.54 -9.11
C SER A 289 72.24 -60.30 -8.25
N GLU A 290 73.27 -59.63 -7.74
CA GLU A 290 73.13 -58.41 -6.95
C GLU A 290 72.53 -57.27 -7.78
N ILE A 291 73.03 -57.04 -8.99
CA ILE A 291 72.47 -56.05 -9.93
C ILE A 291 71.03 -56.43 -10.33
N ALA A 292 70.73 -57.71 -10.50
CA ALA A 292 69.38 -58.17 -10.81
C ALA A 292 68.40 -57.90 -9.64
N ALA A 293 68.82 -58.12 -8.40
CA ALA A 293 68.02 -57.80 -7.21
C ALA A 293 67.78 -56.28 -7.09
N GLN A 294 68.84 -55.47 -7.23
CA GLN A 294 68.72 -54.00 -7.21
C GLN A 294 67.79 -53.47 -8.31
N ASN A 295 67.81 -54.07 -9.51
CA ASN A 295 66.87 -53.70 -10.58
C ASN A 295 65.42 -54.01 -10.22
N LEU A 296 65.18 -55.12 -9.51
CA LEU A 296 63.86 -55.49 -9.04
C LEU A 296 63.36 -54.49 -7.99
N ASP A 297 64.20 -54.13 -7.02
CA ASP A 297 63.88 -53.11 -6.00
C ASP A 297 63.58 -51.74 -6.63
N LEU A 298 64.39 -51.33 -7.63
CA LEU A 298 64.14 -50.09 -8.37
C LEU A 298 62.82 -50.13 -9.15
N GLN A 299 62.45 -51.30 -9.68
CA GLN A 299 61.20 -51.49 -10.40
C GLN A 299 59.99 -51.40 -9.45
N ASP A 300 60.10 -51.98 -8.26
CA ASP A 300 59.07 -51.90 -7.22
C ASP A 300 58.93 -50.46 -6.70
N MET A 301 60.04 -49.77 -6.43
CA MET A 301 60.03 -48.34 -6.06
C MET A 301 59.40 -47.47 -7.15
N LYS A 302 59.74 -47.72 -8.42
CA LYS A 302 59.11 -47.02 -9.55
C LYS A 302 57.59 -47.25 -9.58
N LYS A 303 57.12 -48.45 -9.28
CA LYS A 303 55.70 -48.77 -9.23
C LYS A 303 55.00 -47.99 -8.11
N VAL A 304 55.59 -47.94 -6.92
CA VAL A 304 55.06 -47.16 -5.78
C VAL A 304 54.94 -45.68 -6.15
N TYR A 305 55.97 -45.08 -6.77
CA TYR A 305 55.91 -43.68 -7.20
C TYR A 305 54.83 -43.42 -8.27
N VAL A 306 54.62 -44.36 -9.20
CA VAL A 306 53.55 -44.24 -10.19
C VAL A 306 52.18 -44.28 -9.51
N ASP A 307 51.99 -45.17 -8.55
CA ASP A 307 50.73 -45.29 -7.80
C ASP A 307 50.47 -44.02 -6.96
N GLU A 308 51.48 -43.47 -6.29
CA GLU A 308 51.37 -42.22 -5.54
C GLU A 308 51.03 -41.03 -6.46
N ILE A 309 51.69 -40.91 -7.61
CA ILE A 309 51.37 -39.88 -8.61
C ILE A 309 49.93 -40.02 -9.09
N ASN A 310 49.43 -41.24 -9.29
CA ASN A 310 48.05 -41.47 -9.71
C ASN A 310 47.05 -41.08 -8.61
N CYS A 311 47.32 -41.42 -7.34
CA CYS A 311 46.52 -40.98 -6.20
C CYS A 311 46.48 -39.44 -6.10
N LEU A 312 47.62 -38.77 -6.24
CA LEU A 312 47.70 -37.31 -6.22
C LEU A 312 46.90 -36.67 -7.37
N LYS A 313 46.93 -37.26 -8.57
CA LYS A 313 46.12 -36.78 -9.70
C LYS A 313 44.61 -36.88 -9.42
N VAL A 314 44.16 -37.99 -8.86
CA VAL A 314 42.74 -38.17 -8.50
C VAL A 314 42.32 -37.14 -7.44
N ASN A 315 43.16 -36.95 -6.42
CA ASN A 315 42.90 -35.95 -5.37
C ASN A 315 42.86 -34.52 -5.93
N LEU A 316 43.77 -34.19 -6.85
CA LEU A 316 43.79 -32.89 -7.52
C LEU A 316 42.49 -32.65 -8.30
N VAL A 317 42.06 -33.62 -9.11
CA VAL A 317 40.80 -33.52 -9.87
C VAL A 317 39.60 -33.36 -8.95
N ALA A 318 39.54 -34.14 -7.86
CA ALA A 318 38.46 -34.02 -6.88
C ALA A 318 38.44 -32.63 -6.20
N ALA A 319 39.62 -32.08 -5.86
CA ALA A 319 39.73 -30.74 -5.30
C ALA A 319 39.32 -29.65 -6.30
N GLU A 320 39.70 -29.78 -7.57
CA GLU A 320 39.30 -28.85 -8.63
C GLU A 320 37.78 -28.86 -8.86
N GLU A 321 37.15 -30.04 -8.85
CA GLU A 321 35.69 -30.17 -8.97
C GLU A 321 34.97 -29.55 -7.77
N LEU A 322 35.48 -29.74 -6.55
CA LEU A 322 34.94 -29.12 -5.35
C LEU A 322 35.01 -27.59 -5.44
N LEU A 323 36.16 -27.04 -5.86
CA LEU A 323 36.33 -25.60 -6.04
C LEU A 323 35.42 -25.04 -7.13
N LYS A 324 35.17 -25.79 -8.21
CA LYS A 324 34.20 -25.38 -9.24
C LYS A 324 32.79 -25.33 -8.67
N LYS A 325 32.37 -26.34 -7.91
CA LYS A 325 31.06 -26.36 -7.24
C LYS A 325 30.89 -25.18 -6.29
N GLN A 326 31.89 -24.91 -5.44
CA GLN A 326 31.87 -23.78 -4.52
C GLN A 326 31.79 -22.42 -5.24
N ARG A 327 32.48 -22.26 -6.36
CA ARG A 327 32.36 -21.01 -7.16
C ARG A 327 30.95 -20.81 -7.69
N VAL A 328 30.34 -21.85 -8.25
CA VAL A 328 28.96 -21.79 -8.72
C VAL A 328 28.02 -21.44 -7.58
N GLU A 329 28.17 -22.07 -6.41
CA GLU A 329 27.37 -21.76 -5.24
C GLU A 329 27.52 -20.29 -4.81
N ILE A 330 28.75 -19.78 -4.72
CA ILE A 330 29.02 -18.36 -4.42
C ILE A 330 28.33 -17.44 -5.43
N ASP A 331 28.39 -17.75 -6.71
CA ASP A 331 27.77 -16.92 -7.74
C ASP A 331 26.24 -16.97 -7.66
N THR A 332 25.65 -18.12 -7.34
CA THR A 332 24.20 -18.22 -7.11
C THR A 332 23.76 -17.44 -5.87
N LEU A 333 24.55 -17.46 -4.79
CA LEU A 333 24.26 -16.68 -3.57
C LEU A 333 24.39 -15.18 -3.84
N LYS A 334 25.37 -14.75 -4.63
CA LYS A 334 25.49 -13.35 -5.06
C LYS A 334 24.29 -12.90 -5.89
N LEU A 335 23.77 -13.75 -6.78
CA LEU A 335 22.58 -13.43 -7.57
C LEU A 335 21.36 -13.26 -6.65
N LYS A 336 21.13 -14.21 -5.74
CA LYS A 336 20.03 -14.13 -4.76
C LYS A 336 20.13 -12.89 -3.87
N ASN A 337 21.33 -12.51 -3.43
CA ASN A 337 21.53 -11.28 -2.66
C ASN A 337 21.15 -10.04 -3.46
N LYS A 338 21.49 -9.98 -4.76
CA LYS A 338 21.08 -8.86 -5.62
C LYS A 338 19.56 -8.80 -5.80
N GLU A 339 18.90 -9.94 -6.02
CA GLU A 339 17.43 -10.02 -6.11
C GLU A 339 16.78 -9.54 -4.80
N MET A 340 17.32 -9.95 -3.65
CA MET A 340 16.87 -9.47 -2.35
C MET A 340 17.06 -7.96 -2.19
N ASP A 341 18.20 -7.40 -2.59
CA ASP A 341 18.46 -5.96 -2.53
C ASP A 341 17.48 -5.16 -3.42
N GLU A 342 17.13 -5.67 -4.59
CA GLU A 342 16.12 -5.07 -5.48
C GLU A 342 14.73 -5.12 -4.85
N LEU A 343 14.36 -6.26 -4.25
CA LEU A 343 13.10 -6.41 -3.55
C LEU A 343 12.99 -5.45 -2.35
N PHE A 344 14.07 -5.29 -1.57
CA PHE A 344 14.10 -4.32 -0.47
C PHE A 344 13.88 -2.89 -0.94
N LYS A 345 14.47 -2.48 -2.06
CA LYS A 345 14.25 -1.15 -2.65
C LYS A 345 12.80 -0.94 -3.04
N SER A 346 12.18 -1.92 -3.71
CA SER A 346 10.76 -1.85 -4.06
C SER A 346 9.87 -1.73 -2.83
N TYR A 347 10.13 -2.50 -1.77
CA TYR A 347 9.39 -2.37 -0.51
C TYR A 347 9.56 -1.00 0.16
N GLU A 348 10.75 -0.40 0.08
CA GLU A 348 11.02 0.94 0.61
C GLU A 348 10.24 2.01 -0.15
N GLU A 349 10.16 1.89 -1.48
CA GLU A 349 9.38 2.78 -2.36
C GLU A 349 7.88 2.69 -2.04
N ASP A 350 7.32 1.49 -1.97
CA ASP A 350 5.89 1.27 -1.63
C ASP A 350 5.57 1.81 -0.23
N LYS A 351 6.45 1.55 0.74
CA LYS A 351 6.31 2.07 2.11
C LYS A 351 6.30 3.60 2.14
N ASN A 352 7.08 4.26 1.29
CA ASN A 352 7.11 5.71 1.22
C ASN A 352 5.86 6.26 0.52
N ALA A 353 5.41 5.63 -0.56
CA ALA A 353 4.14 5.99 -1.22
C ALA A 353 2.94 5.91 -0.24
N MET A 354 2.87 4.84 0.56
CA MET A 354 1.83 4.67 1.57
C MET A 354 1.90 5.74 2.68
N LYS A 355 3.10 6.17 3.08
CA LYS A 355 3.25 7.26 4.06
C LYS A 355 2.75 8.59 3.50
N GLU A 356 3.03 8.87 2.23
CA GLU A 356 2.57 10.08 1.55
C GLU A 356 1.04 10.09 1.45
N GLU A 357 0.41 8.98 1.07
CA GLU A 357 -1.04 8.84 1.04
C GLU A 357 -1.67 9.08 2.42
N VAL A 358 -1.11 8.47 3.47
CA VAL A 358 -1.58 8.69 4.85
C VAL A 358 -1.43 10.15 5.26
N ALA A 359 -0.37 10.85 4.83
CA ALA A 359 -0.20 12.27 5.11
C ALA A 359 -1.26 13.13 4.40
N LEU A 360 -1.58 12.83 3.14
CA LEU A 360 -2.62 13.52 2.38
C LEU A 360 -4.01 13.31 3.01
N LEU A 361 -4.36 12.07 3.36
CA LEU A 361 -5.64 11.76 4.01
C LEU A 361 -5.78 12.46 5.37
N ARG A 362 -4.69 12.57 6.14
CA ARG A 362 -4.69 13.33 7.39
C ARG A 362 -4.96 14.81 7.16
N GLU A 363 -4.37 15.43 6.14
CA GLU A 363 -4.63 16.85 5.86
C GLU A 363 -6.04 17.09 5.32
N GLN A 364 -6.58 16.14 4.54
CA GLN A 364 -7.98 16.18 4.12
C GLN A 364 -8.92 16.13 5.33
N LEU A 365 -8.69 15.22 6.28
CA LEU A 365 -9.47 15.15 7.53
C LEU A 365 -9.35 16.44 8.35
N ASN A 366 -8.16 17.03 8.43
CA ASN A 366 -7.96 18.31 9.11
C ASN A 366 -8.76 19.44 8.45
N THR A 367 -8.79 19.47 7.11
CA THR A 367 -9.53 20.49 6.36
C THR A 367 -11.02 20.35 6.61
N TYR A 368 -11.60 19.15 6.47
CA TYR A 368 -13.01 18.92 6.77
C TYR A 368 -13.38 19.23 8.22
N ARG A 369 -12.47 18.95 9.17
CA ARG A 369 -12.69 19.34 10.56
C ARG A 369 -12.78 20.86 10.73
N ARG A 370 -11.84 21.62 10.12
CA ARG A 370 -11.85 23.09 10.17
C ARG A 370 -13.13 23.65 9.52
N ASP A 371 -13.52 23.11 8.37
CA ASP A 371 -14.73 23.55 7.65
C ASP A 371 -15.99 23.26 8.47
N PHE A 372 -16.07 22.08 9.09
CA PHE A 372 -17.19 21.73 9.97
C PHE A 372 -17.27 22.63 11.20
N ASP A 373 -16.13 22.92 11.85
CA ASP A 373 -16.09 23.83 12.99
C ASP A 373 -16.49 25.25 12.59
N ALA A 374 -16.04 25.73 11.42
CA ALA A 374 -16.43 27.03 10.88
C ALA A 374 -17.93 27.12 10.59
N GLU A 375 -18.51 26.11 9.95
CA GLU A 375 -19.95 26.02 9.66
C GLU A 375 -20.76 25.99 10.97
N ARG A 376 -20.30 25.23 11.98
CA ARG A 376 -20.95 25.22 13.29
C ARG A 376 -20.98 26.61 13.91
N VAL A 377 -19.86 27.34 13.91
CA VAL A 377 -19.78 28.71 14.45
C VAL A 377 -20.72 29.65 13.68
N ALA A 378 -20.72 29.59 12.34
CA ALA A 378 -21.63 30.40 11.52
C ALA A 378 -23.10 30.11 11.83
N ARG A 379 -23.45 28.84 12.04
CA ARG A 379 -24.81 28.41 12.39
C ARG A 379 -25.23 28.88 13.78
N GLU A 380 -24.34 28.83 14.77
CA GLU A 380 -24.58 29.36 16.11
C GLU A 380 -24.81 30.88 16.09
N GLU A 381 -24.03 31.62 15.30
CA GLU A 381 -24.25 33.05 15.07
C GLU A 381 -25.61 33.34 14.44
N LEU A 382 -26.01 32.57 13.43
CA LEU A 382 -27.29 32.75 12.75
C LEU A 382 -28.46 32.50 13.72
N VAL A 383 -28.36 31.46 14.55
CA VAL A 383 -29.35 31.17 15.59
C VAL A 383 -29.41 32.31 16.62
N SER A 384 -28.26 32.86 17.04
CA SER A 384 -28.19 34.01 17.94
C SER A 384 -28.84 35.26 17.33
N LYS A 385 -28.56 35.57 16.06
CA LYS A 385 -29.18 36.66 15.30
C LYS A 385 -30.69 36.46 15.17
N ASN A 386 -31.14 35.25 14.85
CA ASN A 386 -32.57 34.92 14.75
C ASN A 386 -33.29 35.10 16.09
N ARG A 387 -32.67 34.69 17.20
CA ARG A 387 -33.20 34.88 18.54
C ARG A 387 -33.39 36.37 18.86
N LYS A 388 -32.39 37.20 18.56
CA LYS A 388 -32.47 38.66 18.73
C LYS A 388 -33.63 39.26 17.91
N LEU A 389 -33.76 38.90 16.63
CA LEU A 389 -34.84 39.38 15.78
C LEU A 389 -36.23 38.97 16.30
N LEU A 390 -36.38 37.76 16.81
CA LEU A 390 -37.63 37.31 17.42
C LEU A 390 -37.96 38.10 18.69
N ASP A 391 -36.97 38.41 19.52
CA ASP A 391 -37.16 39.23 20.72
C ASP A 391 -37.54 40.68 20.34
N ASP A 392 -36.87 41.26 19.34
CA ASP A 392 -37.22 42.60 18.81
C ASP A 392 -38.64 42.63 18.23
N LEU A 393 -39.04 41.60 17.48
CA LEU A 393 -40.41 41.47 16.96
C LEU A 393 -41.43 41.41 18.10
N ARG A 394 -41.16 40.69 19.18
CA ARG A 394 -42.05 40.65 20.36
C ARG A 394 -42.18 42.02 21.02
N ILE A 395 -41.08 42.76 21.15
CA ILE A 395 -41.08 44.11 21.71
C ILE A 395 -41.92 45.05 20.85
N ILE A 396 -41.74 45.03 19.52
CA ILE A 396 -42.51 45.86 18.59
C ILE A 396 -44.00 45.48 18.60
N GLN A 397 -44.32 44.18 18.59
CA GLN A 397 -45.71 43.72 18.68
C GLN A 397 -46.39 44.21 19.96
N LYS A 398 -45.71 44.09 21.11
CA LYS A 398 -46.21 44.61 22.38
C LYS A 398 -46.44 46.12 22.33
N ARG A 399 -45.49 46.89 21.76
CA ARG A 399 -45.64 48.35 21.62
C ARG A 399 -46.80 48.73 20.71
N ASN A 400 -46.98 48.03 19.60
CA ASN A 400 -48.11 48.24 18.70
C ASN A 400 -49.44 47.91 19.39
N GLN A 401 -49.49 46.85 20.20
CA GLN A 401 -50.65 46.53 21.01
C GLN A 401 -50.97 47.66 22.02
N GLU A 402 -49.96 48.16 22.74
CA GLU A 402 -50.11 49.30 23.65
C GLU A 402 -50.66 50.54 22.92
N LEU A 403 -50.14 50.85 21.72
CA LEU A 403 -50.61 51.99 20.92
C LEU A 403 -52.04 51.80 20.41
N LEU A 404 -52.44 50.58 20.04
CA LEU A 404 -53.82 50.27 19.67
C LEU A 404 -54.75 50.47 20.88
N GLU A 405 -54.36 49.99 22.07
CA GLU A 405 -55.10 50.21 23.30
C GLU A 405 -55.19 51.71 23.66
N GLU A 406 -54.12 52.49 23.51
CA GLU A 406 -54.14 53.95 23.68
C GLU A 406 -55.10 54.65 22.68
N ALA A 407 -55.11 54.22 21.42
CA ALA A 407 -56.00 54.77 20.39
C ALA A 407 -57.47 54.44 20.68
N ASP A 408 -57.78 53.20 21.06
CA ASP A 408 -59.13 52.79 21.46
C ASP A 408 -59.61 53.57 22.69
N ASN A 409 -58.76 53.72 23.71
CA ASN A 409 -59.06 54.51 24.90
C ASN A 409 -59.34 55.99 24.58
N ARG A 410 -58.72 56.56 23.53
CA ARG A 410 -58.99 57.93 23.05
C ARG A 410 -60.28 58.08 22.25
N ILE A 411 -60.83 56.99 21.68
CA ILE A 411 -62.08 57.01 20.90
C ILE A 411 -63.31 56.90 21.80
N VAL A 412 -63.17 56.35 23.02
CA VAL A 412 -64.30 56.07 23.93
C VAL A 412 -64.97 57.31 24.58
N PRO A 413 -64.41 58.53 24.71
CA PRO A 413 -65.18 59.65 25.26
C PRO A 413 -66.06 60.40 24.25
N HIS A 414 -66.07 60.04 22.95
CA HIS A 414 -66.77 60.85 21.93
C HIS A 414 -68.07 60.26 21.33
N LYS A 415 -68.57 59.12 21.83
CA LYS A 415 -69.79 58.48 21.29
C LYS A 415 -71.10 58.73 22.05
N ASN A 416 -71.14 59.68 23.00
CA ASN A 416 -72.34 59.97 23.80
C ASN A 416 -72.95 61.38 23.57
N SER A 417 -72.96 61.94 22.36
CA SER A 417 -73.87 63.06 22.00
C SER A 417 -73.89 63.41 20.52
N ARG A 418 -74.95 63.00 19.79
CA ARG A 418 -75.95 63.88 19.13
C ARG A 418 -76.70 63.14 18.02
N GLU A 419 -77.98 62.89 18.29
CA GLU A 419 -79.12 62.97 17.35
C GLU A 419 -79.05 64.32 16.56
N LYS A 420 -79.48 64.53 15.31
CA LYS A 420 -80.64 64.08 14.50
C LYS A 420 -80.46 64.55 13.02
N PRO A 421 -81.31 64.13 12.05
CA PRO A 421 -81.16 64.32 10.60
C PRO A 421 -81.98 65.51 10.03
N SER A 422 -81.59 66.08 8.87
CA SER A 422 -82.53 66.74 7.91
C SER A 422 -81.86 67.26 6.61
N ASN A 423 -82.34 66.72 5.48
CA ASN A 423 -82.55 67.25 4.11
C ASN A 423 -82.15 68.70 3.74
N TYR A 424 -81.45 68.89 2.60
CA TYR A 424 -82.01 69.39 1.31
C TYR A 424 -80.95 69.48 0.18
N SER A 425 -81.30 68.89 -0.98
CA SER A 425 -81.12 69.32 -2.38
C SER A 425 -79.78 69.63 -3.08
N SER A 426 -79.52 68.78 -4.09
CA SER A 426 -79.25 69.07 -5.52
C SER A 426 -78.11 70.01 -5.95
N SER A 427 -77.09 69.45 -6.61
CA SER A 427 -76.96 69.52 -8.09
C SER A 427 -75.75 68.73 -8.57
N ALA A 428 -75.97 67.90 -9.58
CA ALA A 428 -74.93 67.35 -10.46
C ALA A 428 -74.42 68.46 -11.42
N PRO A 429 -73.24 68.34 -12.06
CA PRO A 429 -73.09 67.39 -13.17
C PRO A 429 -71.76 66.59 -13.19
N LYS A 430 -71.85 65.41 -13.83
CA LYS A 430 -70.78 64.47 -14.28
C LYS A 430 -70.11 64.97 -15.58
N PRO A 431 -69.14 64.26 -16.23
CA PRO A 431 -68.36 63.04 -15.86
C PRO A 431 -66.82 63.24 -16.05
N GLU A 432 -65.90 62.35 -15.64
CA GLU A 432 -65.47 61.14 -16.38
C GLU A 432 -64.48 60.26 -15.58
N ARG A 433 -64.63 58.93 -15.77
CA ARG A 433 -63.64 57.82 -15.78
C ARG A 433 -62.93 57.45 -14.47
N SER A 434 -63.38 56.34 -13.83
CA SER A 434 -62.84 54.96 -13.92
C SER A 434 -61.73 54.73 -12.85
N VAL A 435 -61.70 53.75 -11.95
CA VAL A 435 -62.01 52.31 -12.02
C VAL A 435 -62.21 51.76 -10.58
N SER A 436 -63.20 50.86 -10.46
CA SER A 436 -63.46 49.72 -9.57
C SER A 436 -62.89 49.58 -8.15
N GLU A 437 -63.86 49.25 -7.29
CA GLU A 437 -63.82 48.58 -5.97
C GLU A 437 -62.88 47.37 -5.89
N ARG A 438 -62.18 47.29 -4.76
CA ARG A 438 -61.54 46.07 -4.25
C ARG A 438 -62.45 45.42 -3.20
N THR A 439 -62.84 44.18 -3.47
CA THR A 439 -63.28 43.21 -2.47
C THR A 439 -62.05 42.51 -1.88
N PHE A 440 -62.14 42.17 -0.59
CA PHE A 440 -61.12 41.53 0.23
C PHE A 440 -60.83 40.06 -0.16
N SER A 441 -59.55 39.68 -0.28
CA SER A 441 -58.98 38.47 0.37
C SER A 441 -57.44 38.39 0.27
N PRO A 442 -56.76 37.64 1.15
CA PRO A 442 -55.42 37.91 1.64
C PRO A 442 -54.32 37.29 0.78
N ARG A 443 -53.26 38.07 0.49
CA ARG A 443 -52.05 37.59 -0.19
C ARG A 443 -50.81 37.89 0.67
N GLN A 444 -49.99 36.85 0.77
CA GLN A 444 -48.69 36.79 1.42
C GLN A 444 -47.73 37.92 0.99
N PRO A 445 -46.77 38.29 1.87
CA PRO A 445 -45.97 39.50 1.72
C PRO A 445 -45.00 39.41 0.53
N ALA A 446 -45.08 40.43 -0.30
CA ALA A 446 -44.13 40.73 -1.34
C ALA A 446 -42.75 41.05 -0.73
N GLN A 447 -41.74 40.40 -1.28
CA GLN A 447 -40.34 40.79 -1.18
C GLN A 447 -40.19 42.24 -1.66
N THR A 448 -39.87 43.14 -0.74
CA THR A 448 -39.36 44.46 -1.05
C THR A 448 -37.95 44.31 -1.60
N ARG A 449 -37.81 44.55 -2.90
CA ARG A 449 -36.56 44.94 -3.53
C ARG A 449 -36.02 46.19 -2.84
N TYR A 450 -34.88 46.06 -2.19
CA TYR A 450 -33.92 47.16 -2.05
C TYR A 450 -32.67 46.74 -2.81
N SER A 451 -32.38 47.51 -3.85
CA SER A 451 -31.16 47.42 -4.64
C SER A 451 -29.99 47.91 -3.81
N GLU A 452 -28.98 47.07 -3.62
CA GLU A 452 -27.62 47.51 -3.38
C GLU A 452 -26.76 46.91 -4.49
N GLU A 453 -26.43 47.75 -5.47
CA GLU A 453 -25.58 47.44 -6.60
C GLU A 453 -24.15 47.19 -6.11
N GLN A 454 -23.83 45.95 -5.76
CA GLN A 454 -22.45 45.48 -5.81
C GLN A 454 -22.17 44.95 -7.22
N LYS A 455 -21.44 45.75 -8.00
CA LYS A 455 -20.76 45.35 -9.22
C LYS A 455 -19.75 44.24 -8.91
N TYR A 456 -20.22 43.02 -8.70
CA TYR A 456 -19.39 41.86 -8.93
C TYR A 456 -19.30 41.67 -10.44
N SER A 457 -18.10 41.82 -10.98
CA SER A 457 -17.76 41.36 -12.32
C SER A 457 -18.40 40.00 -12.54
N ARG A 458 -19.32 39.90 -13.51
CA ARG A 458 -19.85 38.61 -13.94
C ARG A 458 -18.64 37.73 -14.23
N ASN A 459 -18.48 36.66 -13.46
CA ASN A 459 -17.34 35.75 -13.57
C ASN A 459 -17.31 35.21 -15.00
N ASN A 460 -16.43 35.77 -15.81
CA ASN A 460 -16.15 35.28 -17.15
C ASN A 460 -15.13 34.15 -16.98
N TYR A 461 -15.58 32.92 -17.14
CA TYR A 461 -14.73 31.74 -17.16
C TYR A 461 -14.01 31.67 -18.51
N VAL A 462 -12.70 31.46 -18.54
CA VAL A 462 -11.89 31.53 -19.77
C VAL A 462 -11.30 30.16 -20.08
N CYS A 463 -11.38 29.73 -21.34
CA CYS A 463 -10.75 28.51 -21.80
C CYS A 463 -9.23 28.69 -21.90
N PRO A 464 -8.41 27.85 -21.23
CA PRO A 464 -6.95 27.99 -21.24
C PRO A 464 -6.32 27.66 -22.60
N LEU A 465 -7.05 27.00 -23.51
CA LEU A 465 -6.53 26.61 -24.82
C LEU A 465 -6.72 27.68 -25.90
N CYS A 466 -7.85 28.39 -25.88
CA CYS A 466 -8.20 29.37 -26.91
C CYS A 466 -8.56 30.77 -26.38
N ASN A 467 -8.50 30.98 -25.06
CA ASN A 467 -8.87 32.21 -24.36
C ASN A 467 -10.32 32.72 -24.61
N ALA A 468 -11.22 31.85 -25.08
CA ALA A 468 -12.63 32.19 -25.18
C ALA A 468 -13.27 32.34 -23.79
N SER A 469 -14.09 33.38 -23.60
CA SER A 469 -14.75 33.68 -22.33
C SER A 469 -16.22 33.28 -22.32
N TYR A 470 -16.66 32.69 -21.21
CA TYR A 470 -17.96 32.09 -21.02
C TYR A 470 -18.59 32.59 -19.72
N ARG A 471 -19.92 32.72 -19.72
CA ARG A 471 -20.67 33.23 -18.55
C ARG A 471 -21.02 32.12 -17.56
N GLU A 472 -21.03 30.88 -18.00
CA GLU A 472 -21.45 29.72 -17.22
C GLU A 472 -20.37 28.62 -17.29
N LEU A 473 -20.06 28.01 -16.15
CA LEU A 473 -19.02 26.97 -16.07
C LEU A 473 -19.33 25.76 -16.95
N ALA A 474 -20.61 25.37 -17.06
CA ALA A 474 -21.03 24.25 -17.91
C ALA A 474 -20.67 24.50 -19.39
N THR A 475 -20.95 25.71 -19.90
CA THR A 475 -20.58 26.09 -21.28
C THR A 475 -19.07 26.14 -21.50
N LEU A 476 -18.28 26.50 -20.48
CA LEU A 476 -16.83 26.41 -20.55
C LEU A 476 -16.38 24.94 -20.58
N GLN A 477 -16.95 24.08 -19.76
CA GLN A 477 -16.57 22.67 -19.67
C GLN A 477 -16.83 21.94 -20.98
N ASP A 478 -18.00 22.12 -21.58
CA ASP A 478 -18.34 21.57 -22.89
C ASP A 478 -17.36 22.07 -23.97
N HIS A 479 -17.05 23.37 -23.94
CA HIS A 479 -16.10 23.96 -24.88
C HIS A 479 -14.66 23.48 -24.67
N VAL A 480 -14.18 23.34 -23.43
CA VAL A 480 -12.82 22.84 -23.14
C VAL A 480 -12.70 21.40 -23.64
N GLN A 481 -13.73 20.58 -23.48
CA GLN A 481 -13.76 19.21 -24.00
C GLN A 481 -13.64 19.21 -25.53
N GLU A 482 -14.46 20.02 -26.23
CA GLU A 482 -14.34 20.16 -27.70
C GLU A 482 -13.01 20.77 -28.14
N CYS A 483 -12.43 21.67 -27.34
CA CYS A 483 -11.19 22.36 -27.68
C CYS A 483 -9.97 21.46 -27.50
N ILE A 484 -10.01 20.51 -26.56
CA ILE A 484 -9.01 19.43 -26.44
C ILE A 484 -9.08 18.51 -27.65
N ASP A 485 -10.29 18.11 -28.05
CA ASP A 485 -10.51 17.17 -29.16
C ASP A 485 -10.12 17.74 -30.54
N LYS A 486 -9.98 19.07 -30.69
CA LYS A 486 -9.57 19.75 -31.94
C LYS A 486 -8.08 20.11 -31.99
N VAL A 487 -7.35 20.01 -30.87
CA VAL A 487 -5.92 20.35 -30.77
C VAL A 487 -5.03 19.10 -30.95
N ILE A 488 -5.62 17.91 -30.90
CA ILE A 488 -5.04 16.62 -31.32
C ILE A 488 -5.46 16.35 -32.77
#